data_AF-A0A409VRT7-F1
#
_entry.id   AF-A0A409VRT7-F1
#
_cell.length_a   1.000
_cell.length_b   1.000
_cell.length_c   1.000
_cell.angle_alpha   90.00
_cell.angle_beta   90.00
_cell.angle_gamma   90.00
#
_symmetry.space_group_name_H-M   'P 1'
#
loop_
_entity.id
_entity.type
_entity.pdbx_description
1 polymer ?
#
loop_
_entity_poly.entity_id
_entity_poly.type
_entity_poly.pdbx_seq_one_letter_code
_entity_poly.pdbx_strand_id
1 'polypeptide(L)'
;MAMADGFKSFLAIDPENNIYWFISIIIFLIATGSLLRRVLLHKSYPAFQPTTNAPTNTYIQPTFLDSLINFLPRLSLRKESPQVTQESNNSQSASSSSSKMRYHRHRRRRSRGKKKQKAAEESETESMELVLPTLPKQPYDAFLVLDIEGTCKLGTDFNYPNEIIELPVCILEWKDKSEDGTAATLEIVNEFRTFVKPTWRPQLSDFCKELTGISQEQVDAAPTFSEVLVHLEAFLVDNGLIEEGTGKRLKKFCWCSDGPFDIRDFVVKQCFISQVEMPLWVQGDVLDVRSTVLQWMCAQADPPTTPLSGTPPSIAATRRALNIAAQLQVLDLPPFEGRQHSGIDDTRNIAKVVTELARRGVCLLPNTAILPGRRWRWMGKPGQVLEEGMI
;
A
#
# COMPACT_ATOMS: atom_id res chain seq x y z
N MET A 1 18.08 49.97 8.94
CA MET A 1 19.33 50.46 8.30
C MET A 1 20.57 49.63 8.66
N ALA A 2 20.54 48.71 9.64
CA ALA A 2 21.69 47.86 10.02
C ALA A 2 21.81 46.50 9.28
N MET A 3 21.02 46.27 8.23
CA MET A 3 21.06 45.05 7.38
C MET A 3 21.82 45.25 6.07
N ALA A 4 22.20 46.49 5.73
CA ALA A 4 22.78 46.82 4.42
C ALA A 4 24.31 46.71 4.36
N ASP A 5 25.00 46.86 5.49
CA ASP A 5 26.47 46.93 5.52
C ASP A 5 27.14 45.56 5.50
N GLY A 6 26.47 44.50 5.99
CA GLY A 6 26.98 43.12 5.90
C GLY A 6 27.00 42.54 4.48
N PHE A 7 26.27 43.14 3.53
CA PHE A 7 26.21 42.65 2.16
C PHE A 7 27.42 43.09 1.30
N LYS A 8 28.08 44.20 1.68
CA LYS A 8 29.24 44.72 0.94
C LYS A 8 30.56 44.03 1.29
N SER A 9 30.67 43.40 2.46
CA SER A 9 31.85 42.62 2.85
C SER A 9 31.86 41.19 2.28
N PHE A 10 30.69 40.65 1.88
CA PHE A 10 30.59 39.28 1.36
C PHE A 10 30.90 39.16 -0.15
N LEU A 11 30.76 40.26 -0.91
CA LEU A 11 30.99 40.31 -2.36
C LEU A 11 32.46 40.58 -2.76
N ALA A 12 33.38 40.58 -1.79
CA ALA A 12 34.81 40.86 -2.00
C ALA A 12 35.69 39.59 -2.01
N ILE A 13 35.14 38.45 -2.44
CA ILE A 13 35.88 37.17 -2.55
C ILE A 13 36.02 36.81 -4.03
N ASP A 14 37.26 36.63 -4.46
CA ASP A 14 37.66 36.30 -5.83
C ASP A 14 37.04 34.96 -6.29
N PRO A 15 36.29 34.93 -7.42
CA PRO A 15 35.57 33.74 -7.86
C PRO A 15 36.47 32.66 -8.50
N GLU A 16 37.72 32.94 -8.87
CA GLU A 16 38.47 32.04 -9.77
C GLU A 16 39.12 30.80 -9.12
N ASN A 17 39.10 30.60 -7.80
CA ASN A 17 39.69 29.36 -7.22
C ASN A 17 39.19 28.89 -5.84
N ASN A 18 37.97 29.24 -5.42
CA ASN A 18 37.50 28.95 -4.06
C ASN A 18 36.28 28.02 -3.99
N ILE A 19 36.50 26.74 -3.68
CA ILE A 19 35.43 25.74 -3.48
C ILE A 19 34.44 26.14 -2.37
N TYR A 20 34.87 26.90 -1.36
CA TYR A 20 34.00 27.40 -0.30
C TYR A 20 33.00 28.44 -0.79
N TRP A 21 33.27 29.13 -1.92
CA TRP A 21 32.32 30.06 -2.54
C TRP A 21 31.12 29.31 -3.16
N PHE A 22 31.38 28.25 -3.93
CA PHE A 22 30.34 27.36 -4.46
C PHE A 22 29.52 26.69 -3.34
N ILE A 23 30.18 26.17 -2.30
CA ILE A 23 29.50 25.58 -1.14
C ILE A 23 28.61 26.63 -0.44
N SER A 24 29.07 27.88 -0.29
CA SER A 24 28.27 28.96 0.31
C SER A 24 27.04 29.32 -0.51
N ILE A 25 27.14 29.34 -1.85
CA ILE A 25 25.99 29.55 -2.74
C ILE A 25 24.99 28.40 -2.63
N ILE A 26 25.45 27.14 -2.62
CA ILE A 26 24.57 25.98 -2.46
C ILE A 26 23.84 26.02 -1.11
N ILE A 27 24.54 26.32 -0.01
CA ILE A 27 23.92 26.48 1.32
C ILE A 27 22.91 27.65 1.32
N PHE A 28 23.21 28.77 0.67
CA PHE A 28 22.31 29.91 0.56
C PHE A 28 21.05 29.58 -0.27
N LEU A 29 21.19 28.84 -1.38
CA LEU A 29 20.06 28.39 -2.20
C LEU A 29 19.19 27.36 -1.48
N ILE A 30 19.77 26.44 -0.71
CA ILE A 30 19.02 25.51 0.14
C ILE A 30 18.27 26.29 1.23
N ALA A 31 18.94 27.19 1.96
CA ALA A 31 18.33 27.96 3.04
C ALA A 31 17.19 28.87 2.55
N THR A 32 17.38 29.55 1.41
CA THR A 32 16.33 30.40 0.81
C THR A 32 15.21 29.58 0.17
N GLY A 33 15.51 28.43 -0.44
CA GLY A 33 14.52 27.48 -0.95
C GLY A 33 13.62 26.91 0.15
N SER A 34 14.20 26.44 1.26
CA SER A 34 13.44 25.96 2.43
C SER A 34 12.57 27.06 3.06
N LEU A 35 13.06 28.30 3.09
CA LEU A 35 12.28 29.43 3.60
C LEU A 35 11.12 29.80 2.66
N LEU A 36 11.34 29.79 1.34
CA LEU A 36 10.29 30.05 0.35
C LEU A 36 9.21 28.95 0.39
N ARG A 37 9.60 27.67 0.56
CA ARG A 37 8.66 26.54 0.72
C ARG A 37 7.81 26.70 2.00
N ARG A 38 8.40 27.13 3.12
CA ARG A 38 7.66 27.42 4.37
C ARG A 38 6.70 28.62 4.27
N VAL A 39 7.04 29.65 3.48
CA VAL A 39 6.14 30.79 3.24
C VAL A 39 4.99 30.44 2.29
N LEU A 40 5.23 29.58 1.29
CA LEU A 40 4.18 29.17 0.33
C LEU A 40 3.19 28.15 0.91
N LEU A 41 3.62 27.29 1.85
CA LEU A 41 2.75 26.32 2.52
C LEU A 41 1.81 26.94 3.59
N HIS A 42 1.92 28.25 3.87
CA HIS A 42 1.10 28.91 4.90
C HIS A 42 -0.19 29.58 4.36
N LYS A 43 -0.57 29.32 3.10
CA LYS A 43 -1.89 29.69 2.55
C LYS A 43 -2.94 28.65 2.99
N SER A 44 -3.63 28.96 4.08
CA SER A 44 -4.69 28.12 4.64
C SER A 44 -5.86 27.93 3.66
N TYR A 45 -6.29 26.68 3.48
CA TYR A 45 -7.61 26.36 2.93
C TYR A 45 -8.68 26.63 4.01
N PRO A 46 -9.89 27.11 3.64
CA PRO A 46 -10.94 27.40 4.61
C PRO A 46 -11.57 26.11 5.16
N ALA A 47 -11.46 25.89 6.47
CA ALA A 47 -12.13 24.79 7.16
C ALA A 47 -13.63 25.07 7.33
N PHE A 48 -14.45 24.04 7.09
CA PHE A 48 -15.90 24.05 7.32
C PHE A 48 -16.20 24.09 8.83
N GLN A 49 -17.03 25.04 9.29
CA GLN A 49 -17.39 25.16 10.71
C GLN A 49 -18.82 24.68 11.01
N PRO A 50 -19.02 23.81 12.01
CA PRO A 50 -20.29 23.68 12.71
C PRO A 50 -20.43 24.76 13.78
N THR A 51 -21.64 25.28 13.98
CA THR A 51 -21.93 26.31 14.98
C THR A 51 -22.20 25.70 16.36
N THR A 52 -21.61 26.26 17.43
CA THR A 52 -22.30 26.68 18.68
C THR A 52 -21.34 27.22 19.77
N ASN A 53 -21.67 28.43 20.24
CA ASN A 53 -21.44 29.06 21.56
C ASN A 53 -20.31 28.55 22.50
N ALA A 54 -19.33 29.43 22.77
CA ALA A 54 -18.49 29.42 23.97
C ALA A 54 -19.14 30.23 25.13
N PRO A 55 -18.56 30.28 26.36
CA PRO A 55 -17.46 31.23 26.59
C PRO A 55 -16.33 30.81 27.56
N THR A 56 -15.09 31.25 27.25
CA THR A 56 -13.97 31.68 28.14
C THR A 56 -13.51 30.78 29.31
N ASN A 57 -12.20 30.55 29.54
CA ASN A 57 -11.22 31.59 29.93
C ASN A 57 -9.73 31.11 29.97
N THR A 58 -8.81 32.07 30.09
CA THR A 58 -7.42 32.00 30.65
C THR A 58 -6.26 31.26 29.95
N TYR A 59 -5.41 32.07 29.28
CA TYR A 59 -3.94 32.22 29.43
C TYR A 59 -3.06 31.10 30.04
N ILE A 60 -1.97 30.74 29.33
CA ILE A 60 -0.53 30.94 29.72
C ILE A 60 0.40 30.58 28.53
N GLN A 61 1.61 31.16 28.48
CA GLN A 61 2.66 31.02 27.43
C GLN A 61 3.90 30.22 27.97
N PRO A 62 4.86 29.80 27.11
CA PRO A 62 5.62 28.55 27.29
C PRO A 62 7.04 28.66 27.86
N THR A 63 7.61 27.50 28.22
CA THR A 63 9.05 27.26 28.43
C THR A 63 9.43 25.95 27.71
N PHE A 64 10.19 25.96 26.62
CA PHE A 64 11.65 26.18 26.45
C PHE A 64 12.41 24.85 26.27
N LEU A 65 13.32 24.83 25.29
CA LEU A 65 14.31 23.75 25.10
C LEU A 65 15.28 23.70 26.28
N ASP A 66 15.68 22.50 26.70
CA ASP A 66 17.09 22.08 26.68
C ASP A 66 17.27 20.65 27.24
N SER A 67 17.87 19.76 26.44
CA SER A 67 18.82 18.76 26.96
C SER A 67 19.71 18.25 25.83
N LEU A 68 20.96 17.96 26.17
CA LEU A 68 22.09 17.99 25.25
C LEU A 68 22.55 16.59 24.81
N ILE A 69 23.05 16.55 23.57
CA ILE A 69 24.16 15.70 23.06
C ILE A 69 24.90 14.90 24.14
N ASN A 70 24.89 13.56 24.04
CA ASN A 70 26.03 12.68 24.33
C ASN A 70 25.69 11.20 24.07
N PHE A 71 26.11 10.64 22.92
CA PHE A 71 26.86 9.35 22.87
C PHE A 71 27.29 8.99 21.44
N LEU A 72 28.60 8.81 21.23
CA LEU A 72 29.20 8.05 20.14
C LEU A 72 30.32 7.19 20.73
N PRO A 73 30.46 5.93 20.28
CA PRO A 73 31.78 5.32 20.24
C PRO A 73 32.12 4.71 18.86
N ARG A 74 33.07 5.38 18.21
CA ARG A 74 34.22 4.85 17.42
C ARG A 74 34.07 3.53 16.63
N LEU A 75 34.29 3.68 15.32
CA LEU A 75 34.70 2.64 14.37
C LEU A 75 35.94 1.85 14.82
N SER A 76 35.98 0.56 14.45
CA SER A 76 37.20 -0.26 14.39
C SER A 76 37.34 -0.84 12.98
N LEU A 77 38.50 -0.64 12.35
CA LEU A 77 38.83 -1.16 11.02
C LEU A 77 39.35 -2.60 11.11
N ARG A 78 38.82 -3.50 10.29
CA ARG A 78 39.55 -4.72 9.90
C ARG A 78 39.33 -5.03 8.42
N LYS A 79 40.42 -5.18 7.68
CA LYS A 79 40.44 -5.69 6.31
C LYS A 79 40.32 -7.21 6.35
N GLU A 80 39.64 -7.82 5.37
CA GLU A 80 40.18 -8.97 4.62
C GLU A 80 39.29 -9.32 3.42
N SER A 81 39.93 -9.86 2.37
CA SER A 81 39.36 -10.39 1.13
C SER A 81 40.49 -11.09 0.36
N PRO A 82 40.19 -12.00 -0.59
CA PRO A 82 39.25 -13.11 -0.54
C PRO A 82 39.99 -14.46 -0.69
N GLN A 83 39.30 -15.60 -0.54
CA GLN A 83 39.84 -16.88 -1.03
C GLN A 83 38.91 -17.61 -1.99
N VAL A 84 39.55 -18.20 -2.99
CA VAL A 84 38.99 -18.96 -4.10
C VAL A 84 39.05 -20.44 -3.76
N THR A 85 37.96 -21.17 -4.03
CA THR A 85 38.03 -22.60 -4.38
C THR A 85 37.12 -22.88 -5.56
N GLN A 86 37.71 -23.11 -6.73
CA GLN A 86 37.08 -23.89 -7.79
C GLN A 86 37.43 -25.36 -7.54
N GLU A 87 36.47 -26.26 -7.70
CA GLU A 87 36.79 -27.60 -8.16
C GLU A 87 35.81 -28.05 -9.25
N SER A 88 36.39 -28.44 -10.37
CA SER A 88 35.77 -29.13 -11.51
C SER A 88 35.66 -30.62 -11.17
N ASN A 89 34.98 -31.54 -11.87
CA ASN A 89 34.44 -31.70 -13.23
C ASN A 89 33.16 -32.57 -13.09
N ASN A 90 32.25 -32.74 -14.05
CA ASN A 90 32.48 -33.41 -15.33
C ASN A 90 31.21 -33.40 -16.20
N SER A 91 31.41 -33.54 -17.52
CA SER A 91 30.38 -33.65 -18.55
C SER A 91 29.54 -34.94 -18.47
N GLN A 92 28.28 -34.89 -18.93
CA GLN A 92 27.88 -35.56 -20.18
C GLN A 92 26.42 -35.28 -20.61
N SER A 93 26.21 -35.33 -21.92
CA SER A 93 24.92 -35.27 -22.62
C SER A 93 24.11 -36.58 -22.51
N ALA A 94 22.77 -36.52 -22.55
CA ALA A 94 21.98 -37.11 -23.66
C ALA A 94 20.45 -37.14 -23.42
N SER A 95 19.72 -36.97 -24.53
CA SER A 95 18.43 -37.61 -24.89
C SER A 95 17.29 -37.81 -23.88
N SER A 96 16.17 -37.16 -24.20
CA SER A 96 14.81 -37.73 -24.26
C SER A 96 14.59 -39.19 -23.78
N SER A 97 13.61 -39.38 -22.89
CA SER A 97 12.46 -40.25 -23.18
C SER A 97 11.35 -40.13 -22.14
N SER A 98 10.10 -40.23 -22.61
CA SER A 98 8.93 -40.35 -21.74
C SER A 98 8.85 -41.74 -21.12
N SER A 99 8.52 -41.86 -19.83
CA SER A 99 7.85 -43.06 -19.32
C SER A 99 6.99 -42.81 -18.09
N LYS A 100 5.77 -43.35 -18.14
CA LYS A 100 4.74 -43.24 -17.10
C LYS A 100 5.08 -44.19 -15.95
N MET A 101 5.18 -43.72 -14.71
CA MET A 101 5.17 -44.60 -13.54
C MET A 101 3.82 -44.57 -12.82
N ARG A 102 3.17 -45.75 -12.79
CA ARG A 102 2.04 -46.06 -11.92
C ARG A 102 2.54 -46.28 -10.50
N TYR A 103 2.00 -45.56 -9.51
CA TYR A 103 2.23 -45.89 -8.11
C TYR A 103 1.32 -47.04 -7.65
N HIS A 104 1.92 -48.14 -7.20
CA HIS A 104 1.20 -49.26 -6.59
C HIS A 104 0.78 -48.94 -5.14
N ARG A 105 -0.51 -49.15 -4.85
CA ARG A 105 -1.13 -48.88 -3.54
C ARG A 105 -0.91 -50.05 -2.57
N HIS A 106 0.07 -49.96 -1.67
CA HIS A 106 0.28 -50.97 -0.63
C HIS A 106 -0.82 -50.94 0.44
N ARG A 107 -1.71 -51.94 0.42
CA ARG A 107 -2.79 -52.14 1.39
C ARG A 107 -2.35 -53.14 2.48
N ARG A 108 -1.77 -52.65 3.58
CA ARG A 108 -1.43 -53.52 4.74
C ARG A 108 -2.67 -53.83 5.59
N ARG A 109 -2.96 -55.12 5.74
CA ARG A 109 -3.97 -55.66 6.66
C ARG A 109 -3.52 -55.45 8.11
N ARG A 110 -4.40 -54.98 9.00
CA ARG A 110 -4.20 -55.03 10.47
C ARG A 110 -4.97 -56.23 11.04
N SER A 111 -4.26 -57.07 11.79
CA SER A 111 -4.82 -58.24 12.50
C SER A 111 -5.46 -57.84 13.83
N ARG A 112 -6.49 -58.58 14.25
CA ARG A 112 -7.13 -58.44 15.56
C ARG A 112 -6.28 -59.12 16.64
N GLY A 113 -6.05 -58.43 17.77
CA GLY A 113 -5.55 -59.02 19.02
C GLY A 113 -6.40 -58.55 20.19
N LYS A 114 -6.90 -59.47 21.02
CA LYS A 114 -7.65 -59.16 22.26
C LYS A 114 -6.71 -59.27 23.47
N LYS A 115 -6.80 -58.34 24.43
CA LYS A 115 -6.41 -58.58 25.83
C LYS A 115 -7.20 -57.69 26.80
N LYS A 116 -7.81 -58.30 27.83
CA LYS A 116 -8.14 -57.69 29.14
C LYS A 116 -6.84 -57.67 29.97
N GLN A 117 -6.62 -57.02 31.13
CA GLN A 117 -7.34 -56.16 32.10
C GLN A 117 -6.22 -55.33 32.83
N LYS A 118 -6.38 -54.41 33.79
CA LYS A 118 -7.46 -53.96 34.71
C LYS A 118 -7.28 -52.43 34.96
N ALA A 119 -7.98 -51.86 35.94
CA ALA A 119 -7.95 -50.46 36.38
C ALA A 119 -6.72 -50.05 37.21
N ALA A 120 -6.37 -48.75 37.11
CA ALA A 120 -6.02 -47.87 38.22
C ALA A 120 -6.60 -46.48 37.88
N GLU A 121 -7.13 -45.77 38.87
CA GLU A 121 -7.92 -44.55 38.71
C GLU A 121 -7.20 -43.42 39.46
N GLU A 122 -6.40 -42.63 38.73
CA GLU A 122 -5.74 -41.44 39.26
C GLU A 122 -6.26 -40.22 38.48
N SER A 123 -7.10 -39.46 39.17
CA SER A 123 -7.74 -38.24 38.67
C SER A 123 -6.77 -37.06 38.80
N GLU A 124 -5.76 -37.02 37.94
CA GLU A 124 -5.05 -35.76 37.71
C GLU A 124 -6.03 -34.81 37.00
N THR A 125 -6.52 -33.81 37.75
CA THR A 125 -7.23 -32.66 37.17
C THR A 125 -6.20 -31.76 36.50
N GLU A 126 -5.73 -32.20 35.35
CA GLU A 126 -4.95 -31.41 34.41
C GLU A 126 -5.84 -30.23 33.99
N SER A 127 -5.60 -29.07 34.61
CA SER A 127 -6.27 -27.84 34.22
C SER A 127 -5.86 -27.53 32.79
N MET A 128 -6.77 -27.79 31.84
CA MET A 128 -6.61 -27.36 30.44
C MET A 128 -6.48 -25.84 30.42
N GLU A 129 -5.25 -25.36 30.51
CA GLU A 129 -4.89 -24.01 30.18
C GLU A 129 -5.39 -23.78 28.75
N LEU A 130 -6.29 -22.81 28.59
CA LEU A 130 -6.81 -22.44 27.29
C LEU A 130 -5.64 -21.91 26.48
N VAL A 131 -5.04 -22.78 25.66
CA VAL A 131 -4.03 -22.40 24.68
C VAL A 131 -4.71 -21.46 23.70
N LEU A 132 -4.64 -20.17 24.01
CA LEU A 132 -5.11 -19.11 23.13
C LEU A 132 -4.41 -19.31 21.78
N PRO A 133 -5.16 -19.31 20.66
CA PRO A 133 -4.57 -19.53 19.35
C PRO A 133 -3.48 -18.48 19.14
N THR A 134 -2.24 -18.95 19.01
CA THR A 134 -1.06 -18.09 18.84
C THR A 134 -1.26 -17.21 17.62
N LEU A 135 -1.24 -15.89 17.81
CA LEU A 135 -1.44 -14.92 16.74
C LEU A 135 -0.42 -15.16 15.60
N PRO A 136 -0.80 -14.93 14.34
CA PRO A 136 0.14 -15.04 13.22
C PRO A 136 1.23 -13.98 13.32
N LYS A 137 2.43 -14.31 12.82
CA LYS A 137 3.46 -13.30 12.57
C LYS A 137 3.08 -12.47 11.35
N GLN A 138 3.23 -11.16 11.45
CA GLN A 138 2.86 -10.19 10.41
C GLN A 138 4.13 -9.57 9.81
N PRO A 139 4.45 -9.84 8.53
CA PRO A 139 5.75 -9.50 7.95
C PRO A 139 5.90 -8.02 7.55
N TYR A 140 4.80 -7.28 7.45
CA TYR A 140 4.77 -5.85 7.15
C TYR A 140 4.61 -5.01 8.42
N ASP A 141 5.15 -3.80 8.39
CA ASP A 141 5.11 -2.82 9.46
C ASP A 141 3.97 -1.81 9.26
N ALA A 142 3.59 -1.56 8.00
CA ALA A 142 2.48 -0.71 7.61
C ALA A 142 1.72 -1.27 6.38
N PHE A 143 0.48 -0.83 6.19
CA PHE A 143 -0.32 -1.09 4.98
C PHE A 143 -0.86 0.21 4.43
N LEU A 144 -0.80 0.38 3.10
CA LEU A 144 -1.27 1.58 2.40
C LEU A 144 -2.53 1.19 1.64
N VAL A 145 -3.68 1.47 2.23
CA VAL A 145 -4.99 1.14 1.66
C VAL A 145 -5.41 2.24 0.69
N LEU A 146 -5.95 1.88 -0.47
CA LEU A 146 -6.52 2.80 -1.45
C LEU A 146 -7.70 2.20 -2.23
N ASP A 147 -8.50 3.07 -2.83
CA ASP A 147 -9.43 2.78 -3.91
C ASP A 147 -9.39 3.96 -4.91
N ILE A 148 -9.06 3.70 -6.17
CA ILE A 148 -8.83 4.74 -7.18
C ILE A 148 -10.09 4.96 -8.03
N GLU A 149 -10.59 6.19 -8.04
CA GLU A 149 -11.56 6.60 -9.04
C GLU A 149 -10.86 6.99 -10.35
N GLY A 150 -11.40 6.52 -11.47
CA GLY A 150 -10.87 6.79 -12.80
C GLY A 150 -11.94 7.19 -13.80
N THR A 151 -11.56 7.98 -14.82
CA THR A 151 -12.43 8.36 -15.93
C THR A 151 -13.02 7.11 -16.57
N CYS A 152 -14.34 7.10 -16.74
CA CYS A 152 -15.06 5.95 -17.27
C CYS A 152 -16.17 6.38 -18.24
N LYS A 153 -16.64 5.43 -19.05
CA LYS A 153 -17.69 5.64 -20.05
C LYS A 153 -18.63 4.43 -20.06
N LEU A 154 -19.93 4.70 -20.06
CA LEU A 154 -20.95 3.65 -20.14
C LEU A 154 -20.72 2.77 -21.38
N GLY A 155 -20.81 1.45 -21.21
CA GLY A 155 -20.59 0.46 -22.27
C GLY A 155 -19.12 0.10 -22.52
N THR A 156 -18.16 0.66 -21.77
CA THR A 156 -16.74 0.26 -21.81
C THR A 156 -16.39 -0.67 -20.64
N ASP A 157 -15.26 -1.38 -20.75
CA ASP A 157 -14.74 -2.29 -19.71
C ASP A 157 -13.41 -1.78 -19.12
N PHE A 158 -12.78 -2.60 -18.27
CA PHE A 158 -11.46 -2.29 -17.70
C PHE A 158 -10.30 -2.26 -18.72
N ASN A 159 -10.55 -2.45 -20.02
CA ASN A 159 -9.57 -2.16 -21.08
C ASN A 159 -9.66 -0.71 -21.57
N TYR A 160 -10.63 0.10 -21.15
CA TYR A 160 -10.68 1.53 -21.47
C TYR A 160 -9.37 2.25 -21.03
N PRO A 161 -8.89 3.25 -21.78
CA PRO A 161 -7.86 4.19 -21.33
C PRO A 161 -8.40 5.13 -20.22
N ASN A 162 -8.64 4.55 -19.04
CA ASN A 162 -8.99 5.31 -17.85
C ASN A 162 -7.81 6.21 -17.44
N GLU A 163 -8.12 7.44 -17.03
CA GLU A 163 -7.22 8.32 -16.29
C GLU A 163 -7.66 8.38 -14.82
N ILE A 164 -6.74 8.40 -13.87
CA ILE A 164 -7.03 8.59 -12.44
C ILE A 164 -7.63 9.99 -12.23
N ILE A 165 -8.69 10.08 -11.42
CA ILE A 165 -9.38 11.33 -11.05
C ILE A 165 -9.56 11.52 -9.54
N GLU A 166 -9.44 10.46 -8.75
CA GLU A 166 -9.25 10.55 -7.29
C GLU A 166 -8.15 9.57 -6.85
N LEU A 167 -7.24 10.03 -5.98
CA LEU A 167 -6.22 9.21 -5.36
C LEU A 167 -6.24 9.42 -3.83
N PRO A 168 -6.92 8.53 -3.08
CA PRO A 168 -6.84 8.42 -1.63
C PRO A 168 -5.78 7.41 -1.18
N VAL A 169 -5.24 7.58 0.02
CA VAL A 169 -4.47 6.55 0.74
C VAL A 169 -4.73 6.65 2.25
N CYS A 170 -5.11 5.56 2.91
CA CYS A 170 -5.08 5.45 4.38
C CYS A 170 -3.85 4.60 4.79
N ILE A 171 -3.00 5.13 5.68
CA ILE A 171 -1.89 4.36 6.27
C ILE A 171 -2.42 3.63 7.50
N LEU A 172 -2.33 2.31 7.51
CA LEU A 172 -2.55 1.45 8.68
C LEU A 172 -1.21 1.03 9.28
N GLU A 173 -1.04 1.19 10.59
CA GLU A 173 0.09 0.62 11.34
C GLU A 173 -0.40 -0.25 12.51
N TRP A 174 0.48 -1.11 13.01
CA TRP A 174 0.16 -2.02 14.10
C TRP A 174 0.24 -1.34 15.45
N LYS A 175 -0.85 -1.41 16.22
CA LYS A 175 -0.90 -0.92 17.60
C LYS A 175 -0.26 -1.89 18.60
N ASP A 176 -0.22 -3.18 18.27
CA ASP A 176 0.09 -4.27 19.20
C ASP A 176 1.21 -5.22 18.71
N LYS A 177 2.05 -4.78 17.76
CA LYS A 177 3.12 -5.62 17.21
C LYS A 177 4.21 -5.92 18.23
N SER A 178 4.36 -7.19 18.56
CA SER A 178 5.37 -7.71 19.48
C SER A 178 6.78 -7.73 18.86
N GLU A 179 7.80 -7.91 19.70
CA GLU A 179 9.18 -8.17 19.26
C GLU A 179 9.32 -9.45 18.42
N ASP A 180 8.47 -10.45 18.66
CA ASP A 180 8.46 -11.71 17.90
C ASP A 180 7.70 -11.58 16.57
N GLY A 181 7.09 -10.42 16.29
CA GLY A 181 6.42 -10.06 15.06
C GLY A 181 4.95 -10.47 14.98
N THR A 182 4.35 -10.93 16.07
CA THR A 182 2.90 -11.18 16.15
C THR A 182 2.13 -9.88 16.38
N ALA A 183 0.96 -9.74 15.73
CA ALA A 183 0.11 -8.56 15.82
C ALA A 183 -1.32 -8.88 15.35
N ALA A 184 -2.32 -8.14 15.85
CA ALA A 184 -3.73 -8.33 15.51
C ALA A 184 -4.51 -7.01 15.32
N THR A 185 -4.00 -5.90 15.84
CA THR A 185 -4.72 -4.62 15.89
C THR A 185 -4.05 -3.59 14.99
N LEU A 186 -4.71 -3.22 13.90
CA LEU A 186 -4.33 -2.10 13.04
C LEU A 186 -5.10 -0.83 13.43
N GLU A 187 -4.48 0.33 13.24
CA GLU A 187 -5.15 1.64 13.32
C GLU A 187 -4.74 2.54 12.15
N ILE A 188 -5.67 3.40 11.68
CA ILE A 188 -5.36 4.42 10.67
C ILE A 188 -4.56 5.52 11.36
N VAL A 189 -3.28 5.64 11.00
CA VAL A 189 -2.38 6.66 11.57
C VAL A 189 -2.39 7.97 10.79
N ASN A 190 -2.69 7.92 9.48
CA ASN A 190 -2.75 9.09 8.62
C ASN A 190 -3.55 8.82 7.34
N GLU A 191 -4.03 9.88 6.69
CA GLU A 191 -4.78 9.82 5.43
C GLU A 191 -4.26 10.86 4.42
N PHE A 192 -4.22 10.46 3.15
CA PHE A 192 -4.00 11.33 1.99
C PHE A 192 -5.25 11.27 1.10
N ARG A 193 -5.63 12.39 0.49
CA ARG A 193 -6.67 12.46 -0.54
C ARG A 193 -6.38 13.59 -1.49
N THR A 194 -6.45 13.33 -2.78
CA THR A 194 -6.47 14.39 -3.80
C THR A 194 -7.33 13.99 -4.99
N PHE A 195 -7.97 14.97 -5.62
CA PHE A 195 -8.48 14.80 -6.97
C PHE A 195 -7.31 14.92 -7.96
N VAL A 196 -7.47 14.36 -9.15
CA VAL A 196 -6.44 14.34 -10.18
C VAL A 196 -7.03 14.89 -11.47
N LYS A 197 -6.30 15.76 -12.16
CA LYS A 197 -6.72 16.35 -13.42
C LYS A 197 -6.41 15.41 -14.60
N PRO A 198 -7.42 14.88 -15.32
CA PRO A 198 -7.19 14.13 -16.54
C PRO A 198 -6.67 15.07 -17.65
N THR A 199 -5.77 14.55 -18.47
CA THR A 199 -4.99 15.31 -19.47
C THR A 199 -5.20 14.81 -20.90
N TRP A 200 -5.52 13.54 -21.09
CA TRP A 200 -5.84 12.97 -22.40
C TRP A 200 -7.32 13.21 -22.76
N ARG A 201 -8.25 12.98 -21.82
CA ARG A 201 -9.67 13.36 -21.95
C ARG A 201 -10.14 14.12 -20.69
N PRO A 202 -9.88 15.44 -20.63
CA PRO A 202 -10.20 16.27 -19.45
C PRO A 202 -11.69 16.29 -19.06
N GLN A 203 -12.61 16.13 -20.02
CA GLN A 203 -14.05 16.21 -19.76
C GLN A 203 -14.60 14.86 -19.27
N LEU A 204 -15.13 14.85 -18.05
CA LEU A 204 -15.78 13.69 -17.45
C LEU A 204 -17.11 13.40 -18.16
N SER A 205 -17.38 12.11 -18.42
CA SER A 205 -18.69 11.68 -18.91
C SER A 205 -19.77 11.85 -17.84
N ASP A 206 -21.04 12.03 -18.23
CA ASP A 206 -22.15 12.12 -17.26
C ASP A 206 -22.24 10.86 -16.39
N PHE A 207 -22.07 9.68 -16.99
CA PHE A 207 -21.94 8.40 -16.27
C PHE A 207 -20.82 8.41 -15.23
N CYS A 208 -19.66 9.00 -15.54
CA CYS A 208 -18.53 9.08 -14.60
C CYS A 208 -18.84 10.00 -13.42
N LYS A 209 -19.45 11.17 -13.67
CA LYS A 209 -19.88 12.11 -12.63
C LYS A 209 -21.00 11.55 -11.77
N GLU A 210 -21.97 10.84 -12.36
CA GLU A 210 -23.06 10.16 -11.64
C GLU A 210 -22.54 9.01 -10.78
N LEU A 211 -21.65 8.17 -11.34
CA LEU A 211 -21.05 7.04 -10.63
C LEU A 211 -20.23 7.54 -9.44
N THR A 212 -19.23 8.40 -9.68
CA THR A 212 -18.23 8.82 -8.69
C THR A 212 -18.65 10.00 -7.80
N GLY A 213 -19.64 10.78 -8.23
CA GLY A 213 -20.01 12.04 -7.57
C GLY A 213 -18.97 13.15 -7.74
N ILE A 214 -17.88 12.92 -8.49
CA ILE A 214 -16.85 13.91 -8.78
C ILE A 214 -17.36 14.86 -9.86
N SER A 215 -17.30 16.16 -9.60
CA SER A 215 -17.69 17.21 -10.54
C SER A 215 -16.56 17.57 -11.51
N GLN A 216 -16.90 18.23 -12.62
CA GLN A 216 -15.89 18.70 -13.58
C GLN A 216 -14.98 19.76 -12.94
N GLU A 217 -15.55 20.64 -12.12
CA GLU A 217 -14.86 21.72 -11.44
C GLU A 217 -13.79 21.19 -10.45
N GLN A 218 -14.04 20.03 -9.83
CA GLN A 218 -13.08 19.37 -8.94
C GLN A 218 -11.84 18.88 -9.69
N VAL A 219 -12.01 18.25 -10.86
CA VAL A 219 -10.86 17.78 -11.67
C VAL A 219 -10.21 18.92 -12.47
N ASP A 220 -10.96 19.95 -12.85
CA ASP A 220 -10.41 21.13 -13.53
C ASP A 220 -9.45 21.93 -12.64
N ALA A 221 -9.75 22.00 -11.34
CA ALA A 221 -8.93 22.65 -10.32
C ALA A 221 -7.86 21.74 -9.68
N ALA A 222 -7.87 20.44 -10.02
CA ALA A 222 -6.94 19.47 -9.46
C ALA A 222 -5.51 19.58 -10.03
N PRO A 223 -4.49 19.12 -9.27
CA PRO A 223 -3.16 18.85 -9.81
C PRO A 223 -3.18 17.74 -10.87
N THR A 224 -2.24 17.78 -11.81
CA THR A 224 -1.98 16.68 -12.74
C THR A 224 -1.40 15.47 -12.01
N PHE A 225 -1.49 14.28 -12.61
CA PHE A 225 -0.97 13.05 -11.98
C PHE A 225 0.53 13.14 -11.61
N SER A 226 1.35 13.79 -12.45
CA SER A 226 2.78 13.98 -12.16
C SER A 226 3.03 14.83 -10.91
N GLU A 227 2.20 15.85 -10.67
CA GLU A 227 2.24 16.65 -9.44
C GLU A 227 1.70 15.86 -8.24
N VAL A 228 0.68 15.03 -8.44
CA VAL A 228 0.14 14.12 -7.42
C VAL A 228 1.18 13.09 -6.96
N LEU A 229 2.02 12.57 -7.86
CA LEU A 229 3.14 11.69 -7.46
C LEU A 229 4.11 12.40 -6.52
N VAL A 230 4.40 13.70 -6.73
CA VAL A 230 5.25 14.49 -5.83
C VAL A 230 4.58 14.72 -4.48
N HIS A 231 3.27 14.99 -4.46
CA HIS A 231 2.50 15.15 -3.22
C HIS A 231 2.41 13.83 -2.42
N LEU A 232 2.20 12.71 -3.11
CA LEU A 232 2.15 11.39 -2.49
C LEU A 232 3.53 10.95 -1.99
N GLU A 233 4.60 11.19 -2.76
CA GLU A 233 5.97 10.94 -2.29
C GLU A 233 6.29 11.74 -1.01
N ALA A 234 5.96 13.03 -0.98
CA ALA A 234 6.12 13.85 0.23
C ALA A 234 5.32 13.29 1.43
N PHE A 235 4.07 12.88 1.21
CA PHE A 235 3.27 12.22 2.25
C PHE A 235 3.90 10.92 2.77
N LEU A 236 4.48 10.10 1.89
CA LEU A 236 5.17 8.86 2.30
C LEU A 236 6.50 9.13 3.03
N VAL A 237 7.22 10.22 2.68
CA VAL A 237 8.40 10.70 3.40
C VAL A 237 8.03 11.21 4.79
N ASP A 238 7.01 12.06 4.91
CA ASP A 238 6.55 12.65 6.17
C ASP A 238 6.05 11.59 7.18
N ASN A 239 5.54 10.46 6.68
CA ASN A 239 5.14 9.31 7.50
C ASN A 239 6.28 8.27 7.71
N GLY A 240 7.51 8.56 7.26
CA GLY A 240 8.68 7.72 7.46
C GLY A 240 8.63 6.36 6.74
N LEU A 241 7.85 6.25 5.66
CA LEU A 241 7.72 5.02 4.86
C LEU A 241 8.84 4.88 3.83
N ILE A 242 9.32 6.01 3.28
CA ILE A 242 10.39 6.08 2.27
C ILE A 242 11.39 7.21 2.56
N GLU A 243 12.59 7.09 2.01
CA GLU A 243 13.67 8.09 2.06
C GLU A 243 13.47 9.18 1.00
N GLU A 244 13.60 10.46 1.41
CA GLU A 244 13.42 11.62 0.52
C GLU A 244 14.41 11.59 -0.66
N GLY A 245 13.91 11.83 -1.87
CA GLY A 245 14.72 11.93 -3.10
C GLY A 245 15.26 10.61 -3.66
N THR A 246 15.33 9.53 -2.89
CA THR A 246 15.69 8.18 -3.40
C THR A 246 14.47 7.27 -3.56
N GLY A 247 13.38 7.53 -2.85
CA GLY A 247 12.19 6.67 -2.82
C GLY A 247 12.43 5.29 -2.19
N LYS A 248 13.59 5.08 -1.55
CA LYS A 248 13.95 3.81 -0.91
C LYS A 248 13.07 3.56 0.31
N ARG A 249 12.47 2.37 0.39
CA ARG A 249 11.63 1.97 1.52
C ARG A 249 12.41 1.94 2.85
N LEU A 250 11.87 2.63 3.85
CA LEU A 250 12.36 2.66 5.24
C LEU A 250 11.61 1.64 6.12
N LYS A 251 10.29 1.51 5.92
CA LYS A 251 9.44 0.47 6.54
C LYS A 251 9.09 -0.61 5.50
N LYS A 252 8.80 -1.84 5.94
CA LYS A 252 8.17 -2.84 5.06
C LYS A 252 6.70 -2.55 4.97
N PHE A 253 6.21 -2.13 3.80
CA PHE A 253 4.79 -1.87 3.60
C PHE A 253 4.19 -2.58 2.38
N CYS A 254 2.91 -2.89 2.46
CA CYS A 254 2.12 -3.54 1.42
C CYS A 254 0.98 -2.60 1.00
N TRP A 255 0.73 -2.48 -0.30
CA TRP A 255 -0.43 -1.75 -0.84
C TRP A 255 -1.68 -2.63 -0.74
N CYS A 256 -2.84 -2.05 -0.44
CA CYS A 256 -4.09 -2.78 -0.24
C CYS A 256 -5.23 -2.15 -1.05
N SER A 257 -6.00 -2.96 -1.79
CA SER A 257 -7.11 -2.48 -2.65
C SER A 257 -8.27 -3.49 -2.72
N ASP A 258 -9.48 -3.04 -3.05
CA ASP A 258 -10.63 -3.93 -3.28
C ASP A 258 -10.56 -4.57 -4.68
N GLY A 259 -9.65 -5.52 -4.82
CA GLY A 259 -9.32 -6.12 -6.10
C GLY A 259 -7.91 -5.74 -6.57
N PRO A 260 -7.55 -6.12 -7.81
CA PRO A 260 -6.21 -5.94 -8.33
C PRO A 260 -6.07 -4.67 -9.17
N PHE A 261 -7.17 -3.97 -9.50
CA PHE A 261 -7.19 -3.05 -10.64
C PHE A 261 -6.41 -1.76 -10.40
N ASP A 262 -6.42 -1.24 -9.18
CA ASP A 262 -5.86 0.05 -8.78
C ASP A 262 -4.38 0.17 -9.15
N ILE A 263 -3.52 -0.64 -8.53
CA ILE A 263 -2.08 -0.58 -8.79
C ILE A 263 -1.71 -1.35 -10.07
N ARG A 264 -2.34 -2.49 -10.36
CA ARG A 264 -1.97 -3.34 -11.52
C ARG A 264 -2.38 -2.73 -12.86
N ASP A 265 -3.48 -1.98 -12.89
CA ASP A 265 -4.11 -1.48 -14.12
C ASP A 265 -4.19 0.04 -14.13
N PHE A 266 -4.86 0.71 -13.17
CA PHE A 266 -5.03 2.17 -13.21
C PHE A 266 -3.70 2.92 -13.10
N VAL A 267 -2.84 2.62 -12.13
CA VAL A 267 -1.53 3.30 -12.02
C VAL A 267 -0.65 3.03 -13.24
N VAL A 268 -0.62 1.79 -13.76
CA VAL A 268 0.18 1.47 -14.95
C VAL A 268 -0.31 2.24 -16.20
N LYS A 269 -1.63 2.31 -16.42
CA LYS A 269 -2.22 3.13 -17.48
C LYS A 269 -1.88 4.61 -17.30
N GLN A 270 -2.04 5.12 -16.08
CA GLN A 270 -1.82 6.54 -15.79
C GLN A 270 -0.35 6.94 -15.97
N CYS A 271 0.60 6.09 -15.56
CA CYS A 271 2.02 6.32 -15.81
C CYS A 271 2.32 6.41 -17.32
N PHE A 272 1.74 5.50 -18.13
CA PHE A 272 1.87 5.57 -19.59
C PHE A 272 1.26 6.85 -20.18
N ILE A 273 0.05 7.24 -19.78
CA ILE A 273 -0.65 8.43 -20.29
C ILE A 273 0.11 9.71 -19.90
N SER A 274 0.53 9.81 -18.64
CA SER A 274 1.25 10.97 -18.09
C SER A 274 2.72 11.05 -18.50
N GLN A 275 3.24 10.03 -19.21
CA GLN A 275 4.64 9.91 -19.62
C GLN A 275 5.63 9.96 -18.44
N VAL A 276 5.26 9.34 -17.32
CA VAL A 276 6.12 9.18 -16.12
C VAL A 276 6.50 7.73 -15.91
N GLU A 277 7.68 7.49 -15.37
CA GLU A 277 8.03 6.15 -14.87
C GLU A 277 7.25 5.86 -13.59
N MET A 278 6.78 4.61 -13.45
CA MET A 278 6.07 4.17 -12.25
C MET A 278 7.04 4.16 -11.05
N PRO A 279 6.81 4.91 -9.96
CA PRO A 279 7.80 4.99 -8.88
C PRO A 279 8.06 3.64 -8.19
N LEU A 280 9.30 3.36 -7.84
CA LEU A 280 9.73 2.08 -7.25
C LEU A 280 8.96 1.74 -5.96
N TRP A 281 8.57 2.75 -5.18
CA TRP A 281 7.79 2.56 -3.95
C TRP A 281 6.35 2.08 -4.23
N VAL A 282 5.79 2.35 -5.43
CA VAL A 282 4.51 1.79 -5.89
C VAL A 282 4.66 0.35 -6.39
N GLN A 283 5.76 0.03 -7.08
CA GLN A 283 5.99 -1.28 -7.74
C GLN A 283 6.16 -2.49 -6.80
N GLY A 284 5.95 -2.33 -5.48
CA GLY A 284 6.15 -3.39 -4.49
C GLY A 284 4.93 -4.28 -4.26
N ASP A 285 4.86 -4.83 -3.05
CA ASP A 285 3.85 -5.81 -2.63
C ASP A 285 2.41 -5.25 -2.66
N VAL A 286 1.47 -6.04 -3.19
CA VAL A 286 0.03 -5.73 -3.25
C VAL A 286 -0.84 -6.87 -2.70
N LEU A 287 -1.71 -6.50 -1.76
CA LEU A 287 -2.80 -7.29 -1.19
C LEU A 287 -4.13 -6.86 -1.82
N ASP A 288 -4.65 -7.70 -2.72
CA ASP A 288 -6.06 -7.67 -3.10
C ASP A 288 -6.88 -8.20 -1.92
N VAL A 289 -7.56 -7.28 -1.23
CA VAL A 289 -8.31 -7.55 0.00
C VAL A 289 -9.48 -8.51 -0.29
N ARG A 290 -10.14 -8.35 -1.44
CA ARG A 290 -11.25 -9.21 -1.89
C ARG A 290 -10.84 -10.67 -2.00
N SER A 291 -9.63 -10.93 -2.51
CA SER A 291 -9.06 -12.29 -2.57
C SER A 291 -8.91 -12.89 -1.17
N THR A 292 -8.45 -12.09 -0.21
CA THR A 292 -8.18 -12.55 1.15
C THR A 292 -9.46 -12.75 1.96
N VAL A 293 -10.49 -11.91 1.80
CA VAL A 293 -11.83 -12.17 2.37
C VAL A 293 -12.41 -13.46 1.79
N LEU A 294 -12.33 -13.67 0.47
CA LEU A 294 -12.82 -14.89 -0.17
C LEU A 294 -12.06 -16.15 0.31
N GLN A 295 -10.74 -16.07 0.48
CA GLN A 295 -9.95 -17.17 1.03
C GLN A 295 -10.34 -17.46 2.48
N TRP A 296 -10.52 -16.43 3.30
CA TRP A 296 -10.99 -16.56 4.68
C TRP A 296 -12.38 -17.22 4.73
N MET A 297 -13.36 -16.77 3.93
CA MET A 297 -14.68 -17.40 3.81
C MET A 297 -14.58 -18.89 3.48
N CYS A 298 -13.75 -19.26 2.51
CA CYS A 298 -13.56 -20.66 2.12
C CYS A 298 -12.88 -21.50 3.21
N ALA A 299 -12.05 -20.90 4.07
CA ALA A 299 -11.42 -21.59 5.21
C ALA A 299 -12.39 -21.81 6.38
N GLN A 300 -13.40 -20.94 6.55
CA GLN A 300 -14.44 -21.07 7.58
C GLN A 300 -15.58 -22.03 7.20
N ALA A 301 -15.68 -22.45 5.93
CA ALA A 301 -16.76 -23.31 5.47
C ALA A 301 -16.57 -24.76 5.92
N ASP A 302 -17.62 -25.36 6.50
CA ASP A 302 -17.62 -26.78 6.85
C ASP A 302 -17.38 -27.67 5.61
N PRO A 303 -16.63 -28.79 5.75
CA PRO A 303 -16.49 -29.76 4.67
C PRO A 303 -17.88 -30.31 4.28
N PRO A 304 -18.20 -30.40 2.98
CA PRO A 304 -19.54 -30.74 2.53
C PRO A 304 -19.97 -32.13 3.02
N THR A 305 -20.97 -32.15 3.91
CA THR A 305 -21.52 -33.36 4.54
C THR A 305 -22.45 -34.16 3.62
N THR A 306 -22.90 -33.58 2.52
CA THR A 306 -23.71 -34.22 1.47
C THR A 306 -23.23 -33.84 0.06
N PRO A 307 -23.43 -34.71 -0.96
CA PRO A 307 -23.15 -34.35 -2.34
C PRO A 307 -24.14 -33.26 -2.80
N LEU A 308 -23.63 -32.07 -3.12
CA LEU A 308 -24.45 -30.95 -3.61
C LEU A 308 -25.14 -31.32 -4.92
N SER A 309 -26.49 -31.38 -4.89
CA SER A 309 -27.33 -31.54 -6.09
C SER A 309 -27.53 -30.20 -6.80
N GLY A 310 -26.44 -29.63 -7.30
CA GLY A 310 -26.43 -28.37 -8.03
C GLY A 310 -25.00 -27.94 -8.36
N THR A 311 -24.82 -27.25 -9.48
CA THR A 311 -23.52 -26.67 -9.83
C THR A 311 -23.23 -25.49 -8.89
N PRO A 312 -22.21 -25.54 -8.02
CA PRO A 312 -21.91 -24.40 -7.15
C PRO A 312 -21.50 -23.18 -8.01
N PRO A 313 -21.77 -21.94 -7.56
CA PRO A 313 -21.29 -20.75 -8.25
C PRO A 313 -19.76 -20.80 -8.33
N SER A 314 -19.20 -20.41 -9.48
CA SER A 314 -17.75 -20.45 -9.66
C SER A 314 -17.07 -19.43 -8.73
N ILE A 315 -15.84 -19.73 -8.30
CA ILE A 315 -15.03 -18.83 -7.46
C ILE A 315 -14.97 -17.42 -8.07
N ALA A 316 -14.91 -17.30 -9.40
CA ALA A 316 -14.93 -16.03 -10.12
C ALA A 316 -16.30 -15.32 -10.15
N ALA A 317 -17.41 -16.04 -10.00
CA ALA A 317 -18.73 -15.44 -9.80
C ALA A 317 -18.88 -14.93 -8.34
N THR A 318 -18.55 -15.77 -7.35
CA THR A 318 -18.56 -15.40 -5.93
C THR A 318 -17.68 -14.19 -5.67
N ARG A 319 -16.45 -14.17 -6.20
CA ARG A 319 -15.54 -13.03 -6.13
C ARG A 319 -16.16 -11.75 -6.69
N ARG A 320 -16.85 -11.80 -7.83
CA ARG A 320 -17.48 -10.59 -8.42
C ARG A 320 -18.66 -10.06 -7.62
N ALA A 321 -19.35 -10.92 -6.87
CA ALA A 321 -20.42 -10.50 -5.95
C ALA A 321 -19.88 -9.89 -4.65
N LEU A 322 -18.60 -10.11 -4.32
CA LEU A 322 -17.97 -9.72 -3.07
C LEU A 322 -17.42 -8.28 -3.13
N ASN A 323 -18.28 -7.30 -3.42
CA ASN A 323 -17.92 -5.87 -3.32
C ASN A 323 -17.65 -5.43 -1.86
N ILE A 324 -17.19 -4.20 -1.63
CA ILE A 324 -16.86 -3.69 -0.28
C ILE A 324 -18.01 -3.90 0.72
N ALA A 325 -19.25 -3.54 0.34
CA ALA A 325 -20.42 -3.71 1.19
C ALA A 325 -20.69 -5.19 1.55
N ALA A 326 -20.51 -6.11 0.60
CA ALA A 326 -20.62 -7.54 0.84
C ALA A 326 -19.46 -8.08 1.71
N GLN A 327 -18.25 -7.53 1.61
CA GLN A 327 -17.12 -7.88 2.48
C GLN A 327 -17.38 -7.46 3.93
N LEU A 328 -17.89 -6.24 4.15
CA LEU A 328 -18.31 -5.77 5.47
C LEU A 328 -19.37 -6.71 6.06
N GLN A 329 -20.40 -7.07 5.29
CA GLN A 329 -21.46 -7.99 5.73
C GLN A 329 -20.92 -9.39 6.09
N VAL A 330 -20.03 -9.95 5.26
CA VAL A 330 -19.40 -11.27 5.48
C VAL A 330 -18.50 -11.29 6.73
N LEU A 331 -17.95 -10.13 7.09
CA LEU A 331 -17.11 -9.96 8.28
C LEU A 331 -17.90 -9.41 9.48
N ASP A 332 -19.23 -9.43 9.46
CA ASP A 332 -20.10 -8.96 10.55
C ASP A 332 -19.80 -7.51 10.99
N LEU A 333 -19.24 -6.70 10.09
CA LEU A 333 -18.91 -5.30 10.32
C LEU A 333 -20.14 -4.40 10.13
N PRO A 334 -20.13 -3.17 10.67
CA PRO A 334 -21.13 -2.16 10.34
C PRO A 334 -21.27 -1.97 8.81
N PRO A 335 -22.47 -1.59 8.31
CA PRO A 335 -22.67 -1.31 6.90
C PRO A 335 -21.71 -0.24 6.35
N PHE A 336 -21.59 -0.22 5.02
CA PHE A 336 -20.77 0.77 4.31
C PHE A 336 -21.09 2.21 4.76
N GLU A 337 -20.04 2.95 5.09
CA GLU A 337 -20.13 4.34 5.55
C GLU A 337 -19.65 5.32 4.48
N GLY A 338 -20.38 6.42 4.28
CA GLY A 338 -20.07 7.41 3.23
C GLY A 338 -20.76 7.10 1.91
N ARG A 339 -20.18 7.56 0.80
CA ARG A 339 -20.71 7.34 -0.56
C ARG A 339 -19.94 6.21 -1.25
N GLN A 340 -20.62 5.22 -1.84
CA GLN A 340 -19.93 4.24 -2.70
C GLN A 340 -19.46 4.92 -3.98
N HIS A 341 -18.29 4.53 -4.49
CA HIS A 341 -17.57 5.23 -5.56
C HIS A 341 -17.17 6.66 -5.13
N SER A 342 -16.71 6.81 -3.90
CA SER A 342 -16.03 8.01 -3.40
C SER A 342 -14.74 7.47 -2.82
N GLY A 343 -13.63 7.64 -3.53
CA GLY A 343 -12.43 6.83 -3.30
C GLY A 343 -12.00 6.82 -1.83
N ILE A 344 -12.07 7.96 -1.14
CA ILE A 344 -11.72 8.02 0.29
C ILE A 344 -12.69 7.24 1.21
N ASP A 345 -13.98 7.21 0.91
CA ASP A 345 -14.99 6.50 1.70
C ASP A 345 -14.83 4.99 1.46
N ASP A 346 -14.67 4.57 0.21
CA ASP A 346 -14.34 3.19 -0.15
C ASP A 346 -13.03 2.74 0.52
N THR A 347 -11.96 3.55 0.44
CA THR A 347 -10.66 3.30 1.11
C THR A 347 -10.81 3.08 2.61
N ARG A 348 -11.58 3.93 3.31
CA ARG A 348 -11.82 3.78 4.75
C ARG A 348 -12.59 2.51 5.08
N ASN A 349 -13.55 2.11 4.25
CA ASN A 349 -14.27 0.85 4.45
C ASN A 349 -13.38 -0.37 4.14
N ILE A 350 -12.49 -0.31 3.14
CA ILE A 350 -11.46 -1.33 2.93
C ILE A 350 -10.51 -1.40 4.13
N ALA A 351 -10.13 -0.27 4.72
CA ALA A 351 -9.27 -0.25 5.92
C ALA A 351 -9.94 -0.94 7.12
N LYS A 352 -11.26 -0.82 7.30
CA LYS A 352 -12.04 -1.61 8.29
C LYS A 352 -11.96 -3.11 7.98
N VAL A 353 -12.11 -3.52 6.72
CA VAL A 353 -12.00 -4.93 6.27
C VAL A 353 -10.60 -5.50 6.55
N VAL A 354 -9.53 -4.77 6.20
CA VAL A 354 -8.13 -5.17 6.46
C VAL A 354 -7.86 -5.32 7.96
N THR A 355 -8.34 -4.38 8.77
CA THR A 355 -8.22 -4.40 10.23
C THR A 355 -8.95 -5.61 10.84
N GLU A 356 -10.14 -5.92 10.37
CA GLU A 356 -10.93 -7.06 10.86
C GLU A 356 -10.33 -8.42 10.44
N LEU A 357 -9.75 -8.53 9.24
CA LEU A 357 -9.00 -9.72 8.82
C LEU A 357 -7.79 -9.95 9.75
N ALA A 358 -7.03 -8.90 10.08
CA ALA A 358 -5.93 -8.99 11.04
C ALA A 358 -6.41 -9.44 12.43
N ARG A 359 -7.51 -8.84 12.92
CA ARG A 359 -8.13 -9.18 14.22
C ARG A 359 -8.63 -10.63 14.27
N ARG A 360 -9.04 -11.19 13.14
CA ARG A 360 -9.42 -12.62 12.97
C ARG A 360 -8.22 -13.57 12.84
N GLY A 361 -6.99 -13.09 13.00
CA GLY A 361 -5.77 -13.90 12.93
C GLY A 361 -5.35 -14.26 11.49
N VAL A 362 -5.75 -13.47 10.49
CA VAL A 362 -5.26 -13.63 9.11
C VAL A 362 -3.88 -12.99 8.99
N CYS A 363 -2.91 -13.76 8.48
CA CYS A 363 -1.62 -13.22 8.08
C CYS A 363 -1.78 -12.41 6.78
N LEU A 364 -1.52 -11.10 6.83
CA LEU A 364 -1.74 -10.20 5.71
C LEU A 364 -0.55 -10.24 4.74
N LEU A 365 -0.72 -10.95 3.63
CA LEU A 365 0.32 -11.21 2.62
C LEU A 365 -0.09 -10.70 1.23
N PRO A 366 0.86 -10.24 0.40
CA PRO A 366 0.58 -9.91 -0.98
C PRO A 366 0.12 -11.15 -1.76
N ASN A 367 -0.84 -10.92 -2.64
CA ASN A 367 -1.46 -11.97 -3.46
C ASN A 367 -1.68 -11.50 -4.92
N THR A 368 -1.27 -10.28 -5.25
CA THR A 368 -1.42 -9.66 -6.57
C THR A 368 -0.06 -9.26 -7.14
N ALA A 369 0.28 -9.78 -8.31
CA ALA A 369 1.46 -9.36 -9.06
C ALA A 369 1.15 -8.15 -9.95
N ILE A 370 1.98 -7.11 -9.86
CA ILE A 370 1.99 -5.96 -10.78
C ILE A 370 2.90 -6.30 -11.97
N LEU A 371 2.55 -5.81 -13.16
CA LEU A 371 3.45 -5.77 -14.31
C LEU A 371 3.54 -4.32 -14.83
N PRO A 372 4.52 -3.51 -14.38
CA PRO A 372 4.65 -2.10 -14.78
C PRO A 372 4.82 -1.92 -16.29
N GLY A 373 5.38 -2.91 -16.99
CA GLY A 373 5.47 -2.95 -18.45
C GLY A 373 4.23 -3.50 -19.18
N ARG A 374 3.09 -3.71 -18.49
CA ARG A 374 1.86 -4.20 -19.12
C ARG A 374 1.36 -3.21 -20.17
N ARG A 375 0.91 -3.73 -21.32
CA ARG A 375 0.38 -2.93 -22.42
C ARG A 375 -1.07 -3.29 -22.73
N TRP A 376 -1.83 -2.29 -23.17
CA TRP A 376 -3.18 -2.42 -23.72
C TRP A 376 -3.16 -2.10 -25.21
N ARG A 377 -4.18 -2.53 -25.96
CA ARG A 377 -4.20 -2.38 -27.44
C ARG A 377 -4.16 -0.92 -27.90
N TRP A 378 -4.73 -0.01 -27.13
CA TRP A 378 -4.70 1.43 -27.39
C TRP A 378 -3.35 2.10 -27.07
N MET A 379 -2.36 1.41 -26.52
CA MET A 379 -1.06 2.00 -26.22
C MET A 379 -0.14 2.01 -27.46
N GLY A 380 0.01 3.18 -28.07
CA GLY A 380 0.97 3.44 -29.15
C GLY A 380 2.39 3.70 -28.65
N LYS A 381 3.06 4.72 -29.20
CA LYS A 381 4.31 5.27 -28.64
C LYS A 381 4.10 5.73 -27.17
N PRO A 382 5.15 5.94 -26.36
CA PRO A 382 5.00 6.48 -25.00
C PRO A 382 4.08 7.72 -24.98
N GLY A 383 3.10 7.76 -24.07
CA GLY A 383 2.08 8.83 -24.00
C GLY A 383 0.98 8.77 -25.06
N GLN A 384 1.11 7.96 -26.12
CA GLN A 384 0.16 7.93 -27.23
C GLN A 384 -0.98 6.94 -26.96
N VAL A 385 -2.18 7.47 -26.71
CA VAL A 385 -3.42 6.69 -26.78
C VAL A 385 -3.92 6.66 -28.22
N LEU A 386 -4.23 5.47 -28.73
CA LEU A 386 -4.80 5.23 -30.05
C LEU A 386 -6.34 5.26 -29.96
N GLU A 387 -6.99 5.98 -30.89
CA GLU A 387 -8.44 5.95 -31.08
C GLU A 387 -8.88 4.65 -31.79
N GLU A 388 -10.17 4.27 -31.70
CA GLU A 388 -10.68 2.99 -32.25
C GLU A 388 -10.38 2.77 -33.74
N GLY A 389 -10.25 3.83 -34.54
CA GLY A 389 -9.85 3.75 -35.96
C GLY A 389 -8.35 3.50 -36.21
N MET A 390 -7.54 3.31 -35.16
CA MET A 390 -6.08 3.13 -35.20
C MET A 390 -5.60 1.87 -34.44
N ILE A 391 -6.51 1.03 -33.94
CA ILE A 391 -6.25 -0.14 -33.07
C ILE A 391 -6.28 -1.46 -33.86
#